data_AF-A0A7C6HEH3-F1
#
_entry.id   AF-A0A7C6HEH3-F1
#
_cell.length_a   1.000
_cell.length_b   1.000
_cell.length_c   1.000
_cell.angle_alpha   90.00
_cell.angle_beta   90.00
_cell.angle_gamma   90.00
#
_symmetry.space_group_name_H-M   'P 1'
#
loop_
_entity.id
_entity.type
_entity.pdbx_description
1 polymer ?
#
loop_
_entity_poly.entity_id
_entity_poly.type
_entity_poly.pdbx_seq_one_letter_code
_entity_poly.pdbx_strand_id
1 'polypeptide(L)'
;MYIMRSLRTKATSASEEDIEIIYNLIFKDALYSLECIRVGGNEEEQNDYCLAENITDDETEAEVFLKHLSKGIAFPVHIKDLVDDYFN
;
A
#
# COMPACT_ATOMS: atom_id res chain seq x y z
N MET A 1 11.70 -21.80 18.43
CA MET A 1 11.48 -20.50 19.09
C MET A 1 11.22 -19.49 17.98
N TYR A 2 9.96 -19.26 17.60
CA TYR A 2 9.61 -18.31 16.54
C TYR A 2 9.65 -16.91 17.13
N ILE A 3 10.79 -16.24 16.94
CA ILE A 3 11.06 -14.91 17.47
C ILE A 3 10.44 -13.89 16.49
N MET A 4 9.48 -13.13 17.01
CA MET A 4 8.84 -11.90 16.48
C MET A 4 8.97 -11.64 14.98
N ARG A 5 7.86 -11.78 14.24
CA ARG A 5 7.66 -11.02 13.01
C ARG A 5 7.61 -9.54 13.37
N SER A 6 8.71 -8.84 13.16
CA SER A 6 8.71 -7.38 13.18
C SER A 6 7.82 -6.91 12.04
N LEU A 7 6.56 -6.58 12.35
CA LEU A 7 5.70 -5.80 11.46
C LEU A 7 6.33 -4.42 11.34
N ARG A 8 7.11 -4.21 10.27
CA ARG A 8 7.50 -2.88 9.85
C ARG A 8 6.37 -2.37 8.98
N THR A 9 5.69 -1.36 9.50
CA THR A 9 4.66 -0.63 8.77
C THR A 9 5.20 0.74 8.42
N LYS A 10 5.26 1.07 7.13
CA LYS A 10 5.61 2.40 6.65
C LYS A 10 4.38 3.04 6.03
N ALA A 11 3.85 4.06 6.68
CA ALA A 11 2.68 4.78 6.20
C ALA A 11 3.12 6.05 5.47
N THR A 12 2.46 6.36 4.36
CA THR A 12 2.50 7.68 3.73
C THR A 12 1.08 8.06 3.33
N SER A 13 0.72 9.32 3.47
CA SER A 13 -0.55 9.83 2.98
C SER A 13 -0.34 10.80 1.82
N ALA A 14 -1.32 10.89 0.94
CA ALA A 14 -1.41 11.88 -0.10
C ALA A 14 -2.78 12.54 -0.05
N SER A 15 -2.83 13.86 -0.17
CA SER A 15 -4.06 14.65 -0.05
C SER A 15 -4.21 15.62 -1.22
N GLU A 16 -5.40 15.63 -1.84
CA GLU A 16 -5.83 16.65 -2.80
C GLU A 16 -7.27 17.07 -2.51
N GLU A 17 -7.47 18.40 -2.45
CA GLU A 17 -8.69 19.23 -2.30
C GLU A 17 -9.82 18.78 -1.34
N ASP A 18 -10.14 17.49 -1.21
CA ASP A 18 -11.09 16.91 -0.24
C ASP A 18 -10.89 15.39 -0.02
N ILE A 19 -9.84 14.79 -0.60
CA ILE A 19 -9.59 13.35 -0.60
C ILE A 19 -8.21 13.09 0.00
N GLU A 20 -8.17 12.35 1.11
CA GLU A 20 -6.95 11.86 1.72
C GLU A 20 -6.86 10.34 1.53
N ILE A 21 -5.77 9.89 0.93
CA ILE A 21 -5.45 8.47 0.73
C ILE A 21 -4.24 8.12 1.59
N ILE A 22 -4.36 7.07 2.38
CA ILE A 22 -3.28 6.50 3.20
C ILE A 22 -2.78 5.24 2.52
N TYR A 23 -1.47 5.15 2.32
CA TYR A 23 -0.78 3.97 1.84
C TYR A 23 0.09 3.40 2.96
N ASN A 24 -0.15 2.16 3.34
CA ASN A 24 0.64 1.43 4.33
C ASN A 24 1.41 0.31 3.65
N LEU A 25 2.73 0.39 3.70
CA LEU A 25 3.60 -0.71 3.34
C LEU A 25 3.80 -1.61 4.55
N ILE A 26 3.37 -2.87 4.44
CA ILE A 26 3.34 -3.86 5.52
C ILE A 26 4.33 -4.97 5.20
N PHE A 27 5.34 -5.17 6.04
CA PHE A 27 6.24 -6.33 5.91
C PHE A 27 5.73 -7.52 6.73
N LYS A 28 5.45 -8.64 6.06
CA LYS A 28 4.95 -9.89 6.66
C LYS A 28 5.45 -11.09 5.86
N ASP A 29 5.83 -12.17 6.54
CA ASP A 29 6.23 -13.41 5.86
C ASP A 29 7.43 -13.28 4.90
N ALA A 30 8.35 -12.35 5.18
CA ALA A 30 9.47 -11.99 4.32
C ALA A 30 9.08 -11.34 2.98
N LEU A 31 7.82 -10.92 2.86
CA LEU A 31 7.30 -10.18 1.71
C LEU A 31 6.71 -8.85 2.18
N TYR A 32 6.80 -7.86 1.32
CA TYR A 32 6.10 -6.59 1.47
C TYR A 32 4.70 -6.74 0.87
N SER A 33 3.75 -6.07 1.51
CA SER A 33 2.36 -5.92 1.09
C SER A 33 2.04 -4.44 1.11
N LEU A 34 1.10 -4.01 0.29
CA LEU A 34 0.63 -2.63 0.25
C LEU A 34 -0.86 -2.57 0.56
N GLU A 35 -1.20 -1.80 1.57
CA GLU A 35 -2.56 -1.43 1.91
C GLU A 35 -2.81 0.02 1.49
N CYS A 36 -4.00 0.29 0.97
CA CYS A 36 -4.44 1.60 0.53
C CYS A 36 -5.84 1.87 1.07
N ILE A 37 -5.99 2.99 1.77
CA ILE A 37 -7.20 3.36 2.50
C ILE A 37 -7.57 4.78 2.10
N ARG A 38 -8.81 5.00 1.69
CA ARG A 38 -9.36 6.34 1.55
C ARG A 38 -9.94 6.81 2.89
N VAL A 39 -9.42 7.91 3.41
CA VAL A 39 -9.92 8.51 4.64
C VAL A 39 -11.33 9.03 4.43
N GLY A 40 -12.23 8.64 5.34
CA GLY A 40 -13.66 8.96 5.24
C GLY A 40 -14.46 8.08 4.27
N GLY A 41 -13.82 7.08 3.66
CA GLY A 41 -14.47 6.05 2.85
C GLY A 41 -14.97 4.86 3.67
N ASN A 42 -15.62 3.90 3.01
CA ASN A 42 -16.06 2.65 3.60
C ASN A 42 -15.09 1.50 3.26
N GLU A 43 -14.50 0.87 4.27
CA GLU A 43 -13.56 -0.25 4.08
C GLU A 43 -14.17 -1.49 3.39
N GLU A 44 -15.50 -1.59 3.36
CA GLU A 44 -16.22 -2.65 2.62
C GLU A 44 -16.32 -2.36 1.10
N GLU A 45 -16.06 -1.12 0.67
CA GLU A 45 -16.13 -0.69 -0.72
C GLU A 45 -14.75 -0.74 -1.38
N GLN A 46 -14.67 -1.40 -2.54
CA GLN A 46 -13.41 -1.55 -3.30
C GLN A 46 -12.79 -0.21 -3.74
N ASN A 47 -13.60 0.85 -3.83
CA ASN A 47 -13.13 2.19 -4.17
C ASN A 47 -12.43 2.90 -3.01
N ASP A 48 -12.68 2.45 -1.78
CA ASP A 48 -12.26 3.11 -0.56
C ASP A 48 -11.23 2.28 0.23
N TYR A 49 -11.10 0.97 -0.06
CA TYR A 49 -10.08 0.10 0.51
C TYR A 49 -9.51 -0.91 -0.48
N CYS A 50 -8.20 -1.11 -0.42
CA CYS A 50 -7.52 -2.17 -1.16
C CYS A 50 -6.30 -2.69 -0.40
N LEU A 51 -6.15 -4.02 -0.40
CA LEU A 51 -4.97 -4.71 0.10
C LEU A 51 -4.36 -5.56 -1.02
N ALA A 52 -3.12 -5.24 -1.38
CA ALA A 52 -2.27 -6.03 -2.25
C ALA A 52 -1.23 -6.77 -1.40
N GLU A 53 -1.42 -8.07 -1.22
CA GLU A 53 -0.52 -8.89 -0.40
C GLU A 53 0.62 -9.47 -1.24
N ASN A 54 1.79 -9.65 -0.62
CA ASN A 54 2.92 -10.41 -1.17
C ASN A 54 3.44 -9.85 -2.51
N ILE A 55 3.65 -8.54 -2.58
CA ILE A 55 4.02 -7.82 -3.82
C ILE A 55 5.50 -7.99 -4.20
N THR A 56 6.41 -7.94 -3.22
CA THR A 56 7.86 -8.12 -3.45
C THR A 56 8.57 -8.49 -2.16
N ASP A 57 9.73 -9.17 -2.21
CA ASP A 57 10.63 -9.34 -1.06
C ASP A 57 11.68 -8.22 -0.93
N ASP A 58 11.83 -7.36 -1.94
CA ASP A 58 12.80 -6.27 -1.94
C ASP A 58 12.25 -5.00 -1.25
N GLU A 59 12.87 -4.61 -0.13
CA GLU A 59 12.50 -3.40 0.64
C GLU A 59 12.63 -2.13 -0.21
N THR A 60 13.67 -2.03 -1.04
CA THR A 60 13.98 -0.84 -1.82
C THR A 60 12.92 -0.63 -2.89
N GLU A 61 12.56 -1.69 -3.63
CA GLU A 61 11.52 -1.61 -4.65
C GLU A 61 10.16 -1.27 -4.04
N ALA A 62 9.81 -1.90 -2.91
CA ALA A 62 8.59 -1.61 -2.17
C ALA A 62 8.52 -0.14 -1.70
N GLU A 63 9.62 0.41 -1.19
CA GLU A 63 9.70 1.80 -0.78
C GLU A 63 9.66 2.79 -1.95
N VAL A 64 10.26 2.43 -3.09
CA VAL A 64 10.22 3.24 -4.32
C VAL A 64 8.78 3.29 -4.83
N PHE A 65 8.10 2.14 -4.91
CA PHE A 65 6.70 2.06 -5.32
C PHE A 65 5.80 2.92 -4.41
N LEU A 66 5.95 2.80 -3.09
CA LEU A 66 5.22 3.62 -2.11
C LEU A 66 5.40 5.13 -2.34
N LYS A 67 6.63 5.57 -2.63
CA LYS A 67 6.93 6.98 -2.94
C LYS A 67 6.35 7.44 -4.27
N HIS A 68 6.18 6.54 -5.24
CA HIS A 68 5.53 6.86 -6.51
C HIS A 68 4.02 7.05 -6.31
N LEU A 69 3.39 6.18 -5.52
CA LEU A 69 1.96 6.27 -5.21
C LEU A 69 1.60 7.57 -4.49
N SER A 70 2.39 7.96 -3.48
CA SER A 70 2.12 9.18 -2.73
C SER A 70 2.27 10.48 -3.53
N LYS A 71 2.98 10.45 -4.66
CA LYS A 71 3.08 11.59 -5.58
C LYS A 71 1.91 11.68 -6.56
N GLY A 72 1.34 10.54 -6.96
CA GLY A 72 0.34 10.48 -8.02
C GLY A 72 -1.11 10.40 -7.54
N ILE A 73 -1.34 10.19 -6.24
CA ILE A 73 -2.67 9.95 -5.63
C ILE A 73 -3.40 8.82 -6.36
N ALA A 74 -2.98 7.58 -6.08
CA ALA A 74 -3.63 6.38 -6.57
C ALA A 74 -4.81 5.98 -5.67
N PHE A 75 -6.00 5.89 -6.24
CA PHE A 75 -7.17 5.37 -5.52
C PHE A 75 -7.04 3.87 -5.23
N PRO A 76 -7.64 3.38 -4.12
CA PRO A 76 -7.60 1.97 -3.74
C PRO A 76 -7.97 1.00 -4.87
N VAL A 77 -8.98 1.33 -5.68
CA VAL A 77 -9.43 0.50 -6.81
C VAL A 77 -8.33 0.23 -7.84
N HIS A 78 -7.35 1.13 -8.00
CA HIS A 78 -6.26 1.00 -8.98
C HIS A 78 -5.01 0.34 -8.42
N ILE A 79 -4.95 0.09 -7.11
CA ILE A 79 -3.71 -0.38 -6.47
C ILE A 79 -3.29 -1.76 -6.97
N LYS A 80 -4.25 -2.67 -7.19
CA LYS A 80 -3.94 -4.00 -7.73
C LYS A 80 -3.35 -3.92 -9.14
N ASP A 81 -3.96 -3.13 -10.03
CA ASP A 81 -3.44 -2.94 -11.38
C ASP A 81 -2.06 -2.29 -11.38
N LEU A 82 -1.83 -1.28 -10.51
CA LEU A 82 -0.53 -0.61 -10.40
C LEU A 82 0.56 -1.51 -9.85
N VAL A 83 0.22 -2.37 -8.89
CA VAL A 83 1.13 -3.39 -8.35
C VAL A 83 1.47 -4.39 -9.44
N ASP A 84 0.48 -4.89 -10.18
CA ASP A 84 0.70 -5.85 -11.25
C ASP A 84 1.58 -5.25 -12.35
N ASP A 85 1.31 -4.02 -12.79
CA ASP A 85 2.08 -3.32 -13.83
C ASP A 85 3.52 -2.99 -13.42
N TYR A 86 3.78 -2.77 -12.13
CA TYR A 86 5.11 -2.42 -11.63
C TYR A 86 5.99 -3.64 -11.33
N PHE A 87 5.40 -4.74 -10.83
CA PHE A 87 6.13 -5.90 -10.33
C PHE A 87 6.08 -7.14 -11.25
N ASN A 88 5.20 -7.20 -12.27
CA ASN A 88 5.15 -8.26 -13.28
C ASN A 88 5.62 -7.78 -14.68
#